data_AF-A0A3M1YNZ7-F1
#
_entry.id   AF-A0A3M1YNZ7-F1
#
_cell.length_a   1.000
_cell.length_b   1.000
_cell.length_c   1.000
_cell.angle_alpha   90.00
_cell.angle_beta   90.00
_cell.angle_gamma   90.00
#
_symmetry.space_group_name_H-M   'P 1'
#
loop_
_entity.id
_entity.type
_entity.pdbx_description
1 polymer ?
#
loop_
_entity_poly.entity_id
_entity_poly.type
_entity_poly.pdbx_seq_one_letter_code
_entity_poly.pdbx_strand_id
1 'polypeptide(L)'
;MSSLTLRRLFVWVISFVLGFGTAYLIITVGFDLLPLFTSVQKPAGVTIAEYGIIYFLVTAVPLGFVYVTWLDYFMDTKILPD
;
A
#
# COMPACT_ATOMS: atom_id res chain seq x y z
N MET A 1 -16.98 -13.82 -17.67
CA MET A 1 -15.64 -13.93 -17.03
C MET A 1 -15.60 -15.22 -16.23
N SER A 2 -14.49 -15.94 -16.22
CA SER A 2 -14.37 -17.11 -15.34
C SER A 2 -14.25 -16.66 -13.87
N SER A 3 -14.60 -17.54 -12.93
CA SER A 3 -14.41 -17.31 -11.50
C SER A 3 -12.96 -16.93 -11.17
N LEU A 4 -11.99 -17.54 -11.86
CA LEU A 4 -10.58 -17.21 -11.70
C LEU A 4 -10.25 -15.77 -12.12
N THR A 5 -10.74 -15.32 -13.28
CA THR A 5 -10.52 -13.93 -13.74
C THR A 5 -11.11 -12.92 -12.75
N LEU A 6 -12.28 -13.21 -12.18
CA LEU A 6 -12.92 -12.35 -11.20
C LEU A 6 -12.09 -12.25 -9.90
N ARG A 7 -11.58 -13.39 -9.39
CA ARG A 7 -10.69 -13.41 -8.22
C ARG A 7 -9.41 -12.62 -8.46
N ARG A 8 -8.80 -12.77 -9.63
CA ARG A 8 -7.59 -12.00 -10.01
C ARG A 8 -7.86 -10.50 -10.00
N LEU A 9 -8.95 -10.06 -10.63
CA LEU A 9 -9.33 -8.65 -10.64
C LEU A 9 -9.56 -8.12 -9.22
N PHE A 10 -10.23 -8.91 -8.38
CA PHE A 10 -10.45 -8.57 -6.98
C PHE A 10 -9.12 -8.39 -6.23
N VAL A 11 -8.18 -9.33 -6.34
CA VAL A 11 -6.87 -9.24 -5.71
C VAL A 11 -6.15 -7.96 -6.14
N TRP A 12 -6.11 -7.64 -7.44
CA TRP A 12 -5.48 -6.41 -7.92
C TRP A 12 -6.09 -5.15 -7.32
N VAL A 13 -7.42 -5.01 -7.38
CA VAL A 13 -8.12 -3.82 -6.90
C VAL A 13 -7.92 -3.64 -5.41
N ILE A 14 -8.15 -4.69 -4.62
CA ILE A 14 -8.02 -4.62 -3.16
C ILE A 14 -6.57 -4.35 -2.76
N SER A 15 -5.61 -4.97 -3.43
CA SER A 15 -4.18 -4.76 -3.11
C SER A 15 -3.74 -3.33 -3.34
N PHE A 16 -4.18 -2.69 -4.44
CA PHE A 16 -3.86 -1.28 -4.65
C PHE A 16 -4.61 -0.36 -3.71
N VAL A 17 -5.87 -0.64 -3.38
CA VAL A 17 -6.58 0.13 -2.34
C VAL A 17 -5.84 0.07 -1.00
N LEU A 18 -5.38 -1.12 -0.61
CA LEU A 18 -4.57 -1.31 0.61
C LEU A 18 -3.21 -0.61 0.49
N GLY A 19 -2.50 -0.75 -0.64
CA GLY A 19 -1.19 -0.13 -0.85
C GLY A 19 -1.25 1.40 -0.77
N PHE A 20 -2.22 2.00 -1.45
CA PHE A 20 -2.44 3.45 -1.45
C PHE A 20 -2.94 3.94 -0.09
N GLY A 21 -3.85 3.20 0.55
CA GLY A 21 -4.33 3.51 1.90
C GLY A 21 -3.21 3.46 2.94
N THR A 22 -2.37 2.43 2.92
CA THR A 22 -1.23 2.29 3.83
C THR A 22 -0.19 3.39 3.60
N ALA A 23 0.18 3.68 2.35
CA ALA A 23 1.08 4.80 2.05
C ALA A 23 0.50 6.14 2.54
N TYR A 24 -0.78 6.39 2.29
CA TYR A 24 -1.46 7.60 2.75
C TYR A 24 -1.39 7.73 4.27
N LEU A 25 -1.75 6.65 4.98
CA LEU A 25 -1.72 6.66 6.44
C LEU A 25 -0.32 6.87 7.00
N ILE A 26 0.71 6.23 6.43
CA ILE A 26 2.10 6.42 6.86
C ILE A 26 2.53 7.88 6.67
N ILE A 27 2.29 8.45 5.49
CA ILE A 27 2.78 9.79 5.12
C ILE A 27 2.04 10.89 5.89
N THR A 28 0.72 10.76 6.04
CA THR A 28 -0.12 11.83 6.62
C THR A 28 -0.25 11.74 8.14
N VAL A 29 -0.15 10.55 8.72
CA VAL A 29 -0.40 10.33 10.16
C VAL A 29 0.70 9.50 10.82
N GLY A 30 1.21 8.47 10.15
CA GLY A 30 2.15 7.51 10.73
C GLY A 30 3.47 8.16 11.15
N PHE A 31 3.98 9.13 10.38
CA PHE A 31 5.19 9.85 10.75
C PHE A 31 5.03 10.77 11.96
N ASP A 32 3.81 11.17 12.33
CA ASP A 32 3.55 11.89 13.58
C ASP A 32 3.67 10.99 14.80
N LEU A 33 3.61 9.67 14.62
CA LEU A 33 3.79 8.68 15.68
C LEU A 33 5.27 8.37 15.95
N LEU A 34 6.21 8.87 15.14
CA LEU A 34 7.65 8.66 15.34
C LEU A 34 8.15 9.02 16.75
N PRO A 35 7.68 10.08 17.44
CA PRO A 35 8.11 10.38 18.81
C PRO A 35 7.77 9.29 19.81
N LEU A 36 6.80 8.41 19.52
CA LEU A 36 6.44 7.28 20.38
C LEU A 36 7.44 6.12 20.28
N PHE A 37 8.22 6.06 19.20
CA PHE A 37 9.09 4.92 18.88
C PHE A 37 10.55 5.29 18.67
N THR A 38 10.87 6.59 18.58
CA THR A 38 12.19 7.10 18.23
C THR A 38 12.53 8.38 18.98
N SER A 39 13.77 8.85 18.88
CA SER A 39 14.20 10.14 19.44
C SER A 39 13.74 11.36 18.63
N VAL A 40 13.01 11.18 17.53
CA VAL A 40 12.51 12.28 16.70
C VAL A 40 11.40 13.00 17.47
N GLN A 41 11.67 14.23 17.91
CA GLN A 41 10.74 14.99 18.77
C GLN A 41 9.69 15.80 18.01
N LYS A 42 9.84 15.96 16.69
CA LYS A 42 8.93 16.78 15.88
C LYS A 42 8.03 15.86 15.03
N PRO A 43 6.69 16.01 15.10
CA PRO A 43 5.78 15.38 14.17
C PRO A 43 6.17 15.72 12.71
N ALA A 44 6.16 14.73 11.84
CA ALA A 44 6.69 14.79 10.48
C ALA A 44 5.69 14.33 9.41
N GLY A 45 4.43 14.13 9.79
CA GLY A 45 3.32 13.91 8.88
C GLY A 45 3.12 15.13 7.99
N VAL A 46 2.90 14.88 6.70
CA VAL A 46 2.71 15.91 5.68
C VAL A 46 1.57 15.56 4.76
N THR A 47 1.02 16.56 4.07
CA THR A 47 0.00 16.32 3.05
C THR A 47 0.62 15.65 1.80
N ILE A 48 -0.19 14.98 0.98
CA ILE A 48 0.29 14.42 -0.30
C ILE A 48 0.83 15.52 -1.23
N ALA A 49 0.26 16.73 -1.16
CA ALA A 49 0.71 17.86 -1.96
C ALA A 49 2.14 18.28 -1.60
N GLU A 50 2.47 18.32 -0.31
CA GLU A 50 3.81 18.60 0.20
C GLU A 50 4.78 17.44 -0.04
N TYR A 51 4.31 16.21 0.10
CA TYR A 51 5.10 15.00 -0.17
C TYR A 51 5.45 14.85 -1.65
N GLY A 52 4.54 15.27 -2.54
CA GLY A 52 4.65 15.15 -3.99
C GLY A 52 3.99 13.89 -4.54
N ILE A 53 3.15 14.06 -5.57
CA ILE A 53 2.37 12.96 -6.17
C ILE A 53 3.26 11.83 -6.71
N ILE A 54 4.37 12.17 -7.37
CA ILE A 54 5.26 11.14 -7.94
C ILE A 54 5.88 10.31 -6.81
N TYR A 55 6.37 10.95 -5.74
CA TYR A 55 6.90 10.26 -4.57
C TYR A 55 5.84 9.39 -3.89
N PHE A 56 4.60 9.89 -3.79
CA PHE A 56 3.48 9.13 -3.25
C PHE A 56 3.22 7.86 -4.05
N LEU A 57 3.14 7.95 -5.38
CA LEU A 57 2.91 6.80 -6.25
C LEU A 57 4.06 5.79 -6.19
N VAL A 58 5.31 6.26 -6.18
CA VAL A 58 6.50 5.39 -6.04
C VAL A 58 6.55 4.70 -4.68
N THR A 59 5.88 5.24 -3.66
CA THR A 59 5.74 4.58 -2.35
C THR A 59 4.55 3.63 -2.30
N ALA A 60 3.39 4.06 -2.78
CA ALA A 60 2.13 3.32 -2.71
C ALA A 60 2.09 2.10 -3.63
N VAL A 61 2.65 2.19 -4.83
CA VAL A 61 2.60 1.11 -5.83
C VAL A 61 3.37 -0.13 -5.37
N PRO A 62 4.63 -0.04 -4.89
CA PRO A 62 5.34 -1.18 -4.30
C PRO A 62 4.59 -1.81 -3.12
N LEU A 63 3.99 -1.00 -2.23
CA LEU A 63 3.16 -1.54 -1.15
C LEU A 63 1.95 -2.29 -1.70
N GLY A 64 1.33 -1.80 -2.77
CA GLY A 64 0.30 -2.52 -3.51
C GLY A 64 0.76 -3.90 -3.96
N PHE A 65 1.97 -4.01 -4.52
CA PHE A 65 2.53 -5.31 -4.93
C PHE A 65 2.85 -6.25 -3.76
N VAL A 66 3.20 -5.73 -2.58
CA VAL A 66 3.32 -6.54 -1.36
C VAL A 66 1.98 -7.19 -1.03
N TYR A 67 0.89 -6.41 -1.05
CA TYR A 67 -0.45 -6.96 -0.84
C TYR A 67 -0.88 -7.92 -1.94
N VAL A 68 -0.54 -7.66 -3.22
CA VAL A 68 -0.81 -8.61 -4.32
C VAL A 68 -0.15 -9.95 -4.01
N THR A 69 1.11 -9.95 -3.58
CA THR A 69 1.86 -11.17 -3.27
C THR A 69 1.18 -11.97 -2.16
N TRP A 70 0.76 -11.30 -1.08
CA TRP A 70 0.09 -11.96 0.03
C TRP A 70 -1.30 -12.48 -0.36
N LEU A 71 -2.12 -11.65 -1.01
CA LEU A 71 -3.47 -12.03 -1.39
C LEU A 71 -3.48 -13.08 -2.49
N ASP A 72 -2.53 -13.06 -3.42
CA ASP A 72 -2.38 -14.11 -4.44
C ASP A 72 -2.11 -15.47 -3.80
N TYR A 73 -1.24 -15.51 -2.78
CA TYR A 73 -0.98 -16.72 -2.00
C TYR A 73 -2.21 -17.24 -1.26
N PHE A 74 -2.92 -16.38 -0.53
CA PHE A 74 -4.11 -16.81 0.23
C PHE A 74 -5.32 -17.13 -0.63
N MET A 75 -5.43 -16.48 -1.79
CA MET A 75 -6.55 -16.61 -2.71
C MET A 75 -6.24 -17.49 -3.92
N ASP A 76 -5.11 -18.20 -3.97
CA ASP A 76 -4.72 -19.10 -5.08
C ASP A 76 -5.11 -18.53 -6.46
N THR A 77 -4.77 -17.26 -6.70
CA THR A 77 -5.19 -16.58 -7.92
C THR A 77 -4.23 -16.79 -9.08
N LYS A 78 -3.04 -17.36 -8.81
CA LYS A 78 -2.02 -17.66 -9.81
C LYS A 78 -1.71 -16.43 -10.64
N ILE A 79 -1.55 -15.28 -9.98
CA ILE A 79 -1.12 -14.02 -10.59
C ILE A 79 0.39 -14.09 -10.77
N LEU A 80 1.10 -14.49 -9.71
CA LEU A 80 2.51 -14.82 -9.77
C LEU A 80 2.68 -16.24 -10.32
N PRO A 81 3.80 -16.53 -11.01
CA PRO A 81 4.12 -17.90 -11.43
C PRO A 81 4.36 -18.80 -10.21
N ASP A 82 3.97 -20.07 -10.36
CA ASP A 82 4.17 -21.14 -9.36
C ASP A 82 5.66 -21.51 -9.17
#